data_AF-D8EX36-F1
#
_entry.id   AF-D8EX36-F1
#
_cell.length_a   1.000
_cell.length_b   1.000
_cell.length_c   1.000
_cell.angle_alpha   90.00
_cell.angle_beta   90.00
_cell.angle_gamma   90.00
#
_symmetry.space_group_name_H-M   'P 1'
#
loop_
_entity.id
_entity.type
_entity.pdbx_description
1 polymer ?
#
loop_
_entity_poly.entity_id
_entity_poly.type
_entity_poly.pdbx_seq_one_letter_code
_entity_poly.pdbx_strand_id
1 'polypeptide(L)'
;MFVGGCASPYALDHKGNFYIECIPSSRAYIGDVTVDQRGEKLVIKGSVRRRIAAFSGTGHVDLAVVSPSGQVISQTSVPFEPKVLSKTPGARTHRPSRFEIGLSLIPPKGSLIRLAFHGKPDPDDAMLDEHENLAVPDNFDYGA
;
A
#
# COMPACT_ATOMS: atom_id res chain seq x y z
N MET A 1 20.77 6.58 29.23
CA MET A 1 20.54 7.40 28.03
C MET A 1 19.90 6.50 26.99
N PHE A 2 18.62 6.67 26.71
CA PHE A 2 17.94 5.88 25.67
C PHE A 2 18.21 6.54 24.32
N VAL A 3 18.99 5.88 23.48
CA VAL A 3 19.15 6.25 22.07
C VAL A 3 17.86 5.82 21.38
N GLY A 4 16.89 6.73 21.30
CA GLY A 4 15.67 6.54 20.53
C GLY A 4 16.01 6.60 19.04
N GLY A 5 16.11 5.45 18.39
CA GLY A 5 16.18 5.39 16.93
C GLY A 5 14.85 5.87 16.35
N CYS A 6 14.83 7.03 15.69
CA CYS A 6 13.71 7.42 14.84
C CYS A 6 13.66 6.43 13.66
N ALA A 7 12.73 5.47 13.72
CA ALA A 7 12.41 4.67 12.56
C ALA A 7 11.71 5.58 11.55
N SER A 8 12.35 5.81 10.41
CA SER A 8 11.73 6.46 9.26
C SER A 8 10.44 5.70 8.88
N PRO A 9 9.31 6.38 8.64
CA PRO A 9 8.09 5.71 8.15
C PRO A 9 8.27 5.19 6.71
N TYR A 10 9.33 5.64 6.03
CA TYR A 10 9.70 5.25 4.68
C TYR A 10 10.67 4.08 4.68
N ALA A 11 10.38 3.08 3.86
CA ALA A 11 11.34 2.06 3.46
C ALA A 11 11.97 2.44 2.11
N LEU A 12 13.23 2.09 1.89
CA LEU A 12 13.83 2.13 0.56
C LEU A 12 13.51 0.81 -0.16
N ASP A 13 13.27 0.88 -1.46
CA ASP A 13 13.28 -0.33 -2.28
C ASP A 13 14.66 -0.99 -2.28
N HIS A 14 14.73 -2.25 -2.69
CA HIS A 14 15.97 -3.04 -2.65
C HIS A 14 17.12 -2.45 -3.47
N LYS A 15 16.85 -1.58 -4.43
CA LYS A 15 17.86 -0.90 -5.26
C LYS A 15 18.20 0.51 -4.77
N GLY A 16 17.50 1.03 -3.76
CA GLY A 16 17.69 2.40 -3.26
C GLY A 16 17.30 3.47 -4.28
N ASN A 17 16.37 3.16 -5.17
CA ASN A 17 15.84 4.06 -6.19
C ASN A 17 14.58 4.80 -5.74
N PHE A 18 13.76 4.18 -4.89
CA PHE A 18 12.45 4.69 -4.52
C PHE A 18 12.23 4.60 -3.01
N TYR A 19 11.52 5.59 -2.47
CA TYR A 19 10.95 5.52 -1.14
C TYR A 19 9.59 4.85 -1.21
N ILE A 20 9.24 4.08 -0.17
CA ILE A 20 7.98 3.36 -0.04
C ILE A 20 7.35 3.78 1.27
N GLU A 21 6.13 4.31 1.21
CA GLU A 21 5.30 4.64 2.37
C GLU A 21 4.03 3.78 2.33
N CYS A 22 3.75 3.10 3.43
CA CYS A 22 2.49 2.37 3.60
C CYS A 22 1.61 3.15 4.57
N ILE A 23 0.53 3.74 4.07
CA ILE A 23 -0.41 4.54 4.86
C ILE A 23 -1.08 3.63 5.88
N PRO A 24 -1.02 3.96 7.19
CA PRO A 24 -1.66 3.17 8.22
C PRO A 24 -3.17 3.05 7.99
N SER A 25 -3.69 1.84 8.21
CA SER A 25 -5.14 1.58 8.26
C SER A 25 -5.48 0.88 9.58
N SER A 26 -6.65 1.20 10.12
CA SER A 26 -7.16 0.61 11.35
C SER A 26 -7.62 -0.84 11.16
N ARG A 27 -8.07 -1.19 9.93
CA ARG A 27 -8.66 -2.50 9.60
C ARG A 27 -7.66 -3.49 9.00
N ALA A 28 -6.66 -2.98 8.26
CA ALA A 28 -5.64 -3.79 7.61
C ALA A 28 -4.28 -3.10 7.61
N TYR A 29 -3.23 -3.82 7.23
CA TYR A 29 -1.94 -3.21 6.94
C TYR A 29 -1.33 -3.81 5.68
N ILE A 30 -0.61 -2.97 4.94
CA ILE A 30 0.21 -3.36 3.80
C ILE A 30 1.62 -3.70 4.29
N GLY A 31 2.21 -4.77 3.77
CA GLY A 31 3.57 -5.17 4.08
C GLY A 31 4.18 -6.07 3.02
N ASP A 32 5.43 -6.50 3.23
CA ASP A 32 6.20 -7.31 2.28
C ASP A 32 6.26 -6.67 0.87
N VAL A 33 6.38 -5.34 0.83
CA VAL A 33 6.34 -4.57 -0.43
C VAL A 33 7.65 -4.72 -1.20
N THR A 34 7.56 -5.01 -2.49
CA THR A 34 8.69 -5.05 -3.42
C THR A 34 8.37 -4.22 -4.67
N VAL A 35 9.40 -3.58 -5.20
CA VAL A 35 9.32 -2.76 -6.41
C VAL A 35 10.31 -3.31 -7.43
N ASP A 36 9.81 -3.79 -8.55
CA ASP A 36 10.59 -4.39 -9.63
C ASP A 36 10.40 -3.61 -10.92
N GLN A 37 11.49 -3.17 -11.53
CA GLN A 37 11.44 -2.63 -12.89
C GLN A 37 11.53 -3.77 -13.91
N ARG A 38 10.58 -3.83 -14.84
CA ARG A 38 10.53 -4.79 -15.96
C ARG A 38 10.44 -4.02 -17.27
N GLY A 39 11.59 -3.71 -17.87
CA GLY A 39 11.67 -2.84 -19.04
C GLY A 39 11.17 -1.43 -18.70
N GLU A 40 10.13 -0.99 -19.39
CA GLU A 40 9.48 0.32 -19.21
C GLU A 40 8.33 0.31 -18.20
N LYS A 41 8.13 -0.81 -17.51
CA LYS A 41 7.07 -0.96 -16.50
C LYS A 41 7.66 -1.08 -15.10
N LEU A 42 7.00 -0.45 -14.14
CA LEU A 42 7.24 -0.69 -12.72
C LEU A 42 6.19 -1.66 -12.20
N VAL A 43 6.62 -2.74 -11.54
CA VAL A 43 5.73 -3.73 -10.92
C VAL A 43 5.91 -3.65 -9.42
N ILE A 44 4.82 -3.35 -8.73
CA ILE A 44 4.78 -3.22 -7.28
C ILE A 44 3.97 -4.37 -6.73
N LYS A 45 4.57 -5.13 -5.82
CA LYS A 45 3.93 -6.28 -5.18
C LYS A 45 3.94 -6.06 -3.68
N GLY A 46 3.00 -6.71 -3.01
CA GLY A 46 3.00 -6.71 -1.57
C GLY A 46 1.96 -7.66 -1.02
N SER A 47 1.70 -7.52 0.27
CA SER A 47 0.67 -8.25 0.99
C SER A 47 -0.23 -7.31 1.75
N VAL A 48 -1.51 -7.68 1.83
CA VAL A 48 -2.46 -7.10 2.78
C VAL A 48 -2.71 -8.13 3.87
N ARG A 49 -2.62 -7.68 5.12
CA ARG A 49 -2.95 -8.47 6.30
C ARG A 49 -4.02 -7.77 7.12
N ARG A 50 -4.98 -8.54 7.60
CA ARG A 50 -6.07 -8.04 8.44
C ARG A 50 -5.54 -7.75 9.84
N ARG A 51 -5.95 -6.62 10.42
CA ARG A 51 -5.70 -6.30 11.84
C ARG A 51 -6.83 -6.82 12.73
N ILE A 52 -8.05 -6.82 12.21
CA ILE A 52 -9.25 -7.28 12.91
C ILE A 52 -9.86 -8.49 12.18
N ALA A 53 -10.31 -9.49 12.94
CA ALA A 53 -10.82 -10.74 12.38
C ALA A 53 -12.17 -10.59 11.67
N ALA A 54 -13.00 -9.64 12.13
CA ALA A 54 -14.33 -9.37 11.56
C ALA A 54 -14.26 -8.74 10.17
N PHE A 55 -13.16 -8.07 9.83
CA PHE A 55 -13.00 -7.47 8.52
C PHE A 55 -12.81 -8.55 7.44
N SER A 56 -13.60 -8.46 6.37
CA SER A 56 -13.56 -9.39 5.23
C SER A 56 -12.18 -9.44 4.57
N GLY A 57 -11.46 -8.31 4.56
CA GLY A 57 -10.21 -8.14 3.82
C GLY A 57 -10.42 -7.70 2.38
N THR A 58 -11.66 -7.50 1.91
CA THR A 58 -11.96 -7.05 0.55
C THR A 58 -11.90 -5.53 0.44
N GLY A 59 -11.45 -5.00 -0.69
CA GLY A 59 -11.28 -3.56 -0.87
C GLY A 59 -10.54 -3.21 -2.14
N HIS A 60 -9.82 -2.10 -2.09
CA HIS A 60 -8.87 -1.68 -3.10
C HIS A 60 -7.52 -1.36 -2.45
N VAL A 61 -6.44 -1.63 -3.19
CA VAL A 61 -5.12 -1.08 -2.86
C VAL A 61 -4.95 0.17 -3.71
N ASP A 62 -4.83 1.29 -3.02
CA ASP A 62 -4.56 2.59 -3.59
C ASP A 62 -3.06 2.80 -3.69
N LEU A 63 -2.65 3.39 -4.81
CA LEU A 63 -1.28 3.75 -5.08
C LEU A 63 -1.21 5.18 -5.60
N ALA A 64 -0.25 5.94 -5.08
CA ALA A 64 0.20 7.20 -5.68
C ALA A 64 1.73 7.20 -5.80
N VAL A 65 2.22 7.82 -6.87
CA VAL A 65 3.64 8.09 -7.07
C VAL A 65 3.85 9.59 -7.00
N VAL A 66 4.69 10.03 -6.09
CA VAL A 66 5.07 11.43 -5.89
C VAL A 66 6.52 11.61 -6.37
N SER A 67 6.74 12.57 -7.26
CA SER A 67 8.08 12.92 -7.75
C SER A 67 8.95 13.47 -6.61
N PRO A 68 10.28 13.55 -6.79
CA PRO A 68 11.16 14.19 -5.82
C PRO A 68 10.83 15.67 -5.56
N SER A 69 10.18 16.34 -6.52
CA SER A 69 9.71 17.72 -6.38
C SER A 69 8.36 17.82 -5.66
N GLY A 70 7.80 16.70 -5.21
CA GLY A 70 6.53 16.69 -4.53
C GLY A 70 5.31 16.69 -5.43
N GLN A 71 5.40 16.35 -6.72
CA GLN A 71 4.21 16.31 -7.58
C GLN A 71 3.68 14.88 -7.69
N VAL A 72 2.36 14.67 -7.57
CA VAL A 72 1.76 13.38 -7.94
C VAL A 72 1.88 13.19 -9.46
N ILE A 73 2.67 12.20 -9.88
CA ILE A 73 2.93 11.89 -11.30
C ILE A 73 2.16 10.65 -11.78
N SER A 74 1.58 9.89 -10.86
CA SER A 74 0.72 8.74 -11.17
C SER A 74 -0.12 8.37 -9.97
N GLN A 75 -1.34 7.90 -10.21
CA GLN A 75 -2.20 7.30 -9.18
C GLN A 75 -3.09 6.22 -9.80
N THR A 76 -3.42 5.20 -9.01
CA THR A 76 -4.35 4.14 -9.42
C THR A 76 -4.89 3.41 -8.19
N SER A 77 -6.03 2.75 -8.36
CA SER A 77 -6.66 1.92 -7.34
C SER A 77 -6.96 0.57 -7.96
N VAL A 78 -6.44 -0.51 -7.37
CA VAL A 78 -6.67 -1.88 -7.86
C VAL A 78 -7.60 -2.64 -6.93
N PRO A 79 -8.60 -3.38 -7.45
CA PRO A 79 -9.40 -4.29 -6.63
C PRO A 79 -8.53 -5.30 -5.90
N PHE A 80 -8.87 -5.56 -4.64
CA PHE A 80 -8.21 -6.55 -3.80
C PHE A 80 -9.22 -7.52 -3.21
N GLU A 81 -9.07 -8.78 -3.59
CA GLU A 81 -9.84 -9.89 -3.04
C GLU A 81 -8.88 -10.88 -2.35
N PRO A 82 -9.01 -11.07 -1.03
CA PRO A 82 -8.15 -11.99 -0.31
C PRO A 82 -8.41 -13.42 -0.78
N LYS A 83 -7.34 -14.17 -1.06
CA LYS A 83 -7.46 -15.59 -1.40
C LYS A 83 -7.84 -16.36 -0.15
N VAL A 84 -9.08 -16.82 -0.08
CA VAL A 84 -9.54 -17.75 0.96
C VAL A 84 -9.05 -19.14 0.58
N LEU A 85 -8.04 -19.64 1.29
CA LEU A 85 -7.67 -21.06 1.20
C LEU A 85 -8.68 -21.88 2.00
N SER A 86 -9.15 -22.98 1.43
CA SER A 86 -10.04 -23.93 2.12
C SER A 86 -9.45 -24.32 3.47
N LYS A 87 -10.25 -24.25 4.53
CA LYS A 87 -9.85 -24.60 5.91
C LYS A 87 -9.56 -26.10 6.00
N THR A 88 -8.32 -26.51 5.75
CA THR A 88 -7.87 -27.85 6.16
C THR A 88 -7.69 -27.84 7.68
N PRO A 89 -8.20 -28.84 8.42
CA PRO A 89 -7.94 -28.98 9.85
C PRO A 89 -6.41 -28.94 10.12
N GLY A 90 -5.97 -27.99 10.95
CA GLY A 90 -4.53 -27.77 11.24
C GLY A 90 -3.83 -26.70 10.39
N ALA A 91 -4.53 -26.05 9.45
CA ALA A 91 -3.95 -24.93 8.70
C ALA A 91 -3.68 -23.72 9.63
N ARG A 92 -2.40 -23.35 9.77
CA ARG A 92 -1.96 -22.13 10.48
C ARG A 92 -2.67 -20.89 9.93
N THR A 93 -2.95 -19.99 10.88
CA THR A 93 -3.44 -18.61 10.76
C THR A 93 -3.26 -17.94 9.40
N HIS A 94 -4.35 -17.33 8.93
CA HIS A 94 -4.49 -16.35 7.84
C HIS A 94 -3.18 -15.99 7.13
N ARG A 95 -2.85 -16.69 6.03
CA ARG A 95 -1.74 -16.28 5.18
C ARG A 95 -2.01 -14.88 4.62
N PRO A 96 -1.00 -14.00 4.55
CA PRO A 96 -1.10 -12.74 3.82
C PRO A 96 -1.63 -12.97 2.42
N SER A 97 -2.64 -12.19 2.02
CA SER A 97 -3.10 -12.17 0.63
C SER A 97 -2.28 -11.15 -0.15
N ARG A 98 -1.87 -11.50 -1.36
CA ARG A 98 -0.90 -10.74 -2.14
C ARG A 98 -1.59 -9.89 -3.20
N PHE A 99 -1.00 -8.73 -3.50
CA PHE A 99 -1.41 -7.87 -4.61
C PHE A 99 -0.24 -7.64 -5.58
N GLU A 100 -0.57 -7.22 -6.80
CA GLU A 100 0.37 -6.80 -7.83
C GLU A 100 -0.23 -5.63 -8.60
N ILE A 101 0.53 -4.54 -8.73
CA ILE A 101 0.15 -3.33 -9.49
C ILE A 101 1.24 -3.07 -10.52
N GLY A 102 0.84 -2.92 -11.78
CA GLY A 102 1.73 -2.50 -12.86
C GLY A 102 1.53 -1.03 -13.20
N LEU A 103 2.62 -0.27 -13.28
CA LEU A 103 2.64 1.09 -13.79
C LEU A 103 3.35 1.11 -15.15
N SER A 104 2.76 1.78 -16.12
CA SER A 104 3.34 2.01 -17.45
C SER A 104 4.21 3.28 -17.49
N LEU A 105 4.97 3.50 -16.43
CA LEU A 105 5.98 4.55 -16.32
C LEU A 105 7.07 4.13 -15.36
N ILE A 106 8.28 4.66 -15.57
CA ILE A 106 9.39 4.54 -14.61
C ILE A 106 9.52 5.89 -13.90
N PRO A 107 9.19 5.98 -12.60
CA PRO A 107 9.32 7.22 -11.86
C PRO A 107 10.78 7.69 -11.81
N PRO A 108 11.03 9.01 -11.73
CA PRO A 108 12.37 9.51 -11.44
C PRO A 108 12.93 8.91 -10.16
N LYS A 109 14.25 8.70 -10.09
CA LYS A 109 14.91 8.27 -8.86
C LYS A 109 14.64 9.26 -7.71
N GLY A 110 14.40 8.74 -6.51
CA GLY A 110 14.01 9.52 -5.34
C GLY A 110 12.51 9.77 -5.23
N SER A 111 11.70 9.26 -6.18
CA SER A 111 10.24 9.31 -6.06
C SER A 111 9.76 8.51 -4.85
N LEU A 112 8.63 8.94 -4.30
CA LEU A 112 7.92 8.29 -3.21
C LEU A 112 6.74 7.50 -3.76
N ILE A 113 6.70 6.20 -3.49
CA ILE A 113 5.59 5.31 -3.77
C ILE A 113 4.76 5.20 -2.49
N ARG A 114 3.55 5.75 -2.51
CA ARG A 114 2.59 5.68 -1.41
C ARG A 114 1.59 4.58 -1.70
N LEU A 115 1.32 3.75 -0.69
CA LEU A 115 0.38 2.64 -0.76
C LEU A 115 -0.61 2.75 0.40
N ALA A 116 -1.90 2.70 0.09
CA ALA A 116 -2.95 2.65 1.09
C ALA A 116 -3.89 1.47 0.80
N PHE A 117 -4.52 0.95 1.84
CA PHE A 117 -5.55 -0.07 1.69
C PHE A 117 -6.90 0.54 2.10
N HIS A 118 -7.79 0.67 1.11
CA HIS A 118 -9.15 1.11 1.30
C HIS A 118 -10.04 -0.14 1.35
N GLY A 119 -10.40 -0.57 2.57
CA GLY A 119 -11.32 -1.69 2.75
C GLY A 119 -12.73 -1.28 2.38
N LYS A 120 -13.50 -2.16 1.72
CA LYS A 120 -14.93 -1.91 1.53
C LYS A 120 -15.59 -1.74 2.92
N PRO A 121 -16.46 -0.73 3.09
CA PRO A 121 -17.32 -0.67 4.27
C PRO A 121 -18.08 -1.99 4.39
N ASP A 122 -18.35 -2.44 5.61
CA ASP A 122 -19.34 -3.50 5.78
C ASP A 122 -20.68 -2.97 5.24
N PRO A 123 -21.58 -3.82 4.73
CA PRO A 123 -22.87 -3.37 4.19
C PRO A 123 -23.73 -2.58 5.21
N ASP A 124 -23.41 -2.67 6.50
CA ASP A 124 -24.04 -1.94 7.60
C ASP A 124 -23.31 -0.62 7.97
N ASP A 125 -22.11 -0.36 7.42
CA ASP A 125 -21.40 0.91 7.61
C ASP A 125 -22.04 1.98 6.68
N ALA A 126 -22.24 3.18 7.20
CA ALA A 126 -22.70 4.32 6.39
C ALA A 126 -21.75 4.53 5.19
N MET A 127 -22.31 4.75 4.00
CA MET A 127 -21.54 4.94 2.77
C MET A 127 -20.62 6.16 2.92
N LEU A 128 -19.33 5.91 3.16
CA LEU A 128 -18.28 6.91 3.08
C LEU A 128 -17.78 6.93 1.64
N ASP A 129 -17.60 8.13 1.09
CA ASP A 129 -17.27 8.41 -0.30
C ASP A 129 -16.25 7.41 -0.89
N GLU A 130 -16.73 6.61 -1.83
CA GLU A 130 -16.04 5.44 -2.39
C GLU A 130 -14.95 5.81 -3.42
N HIS A 131 -14.53 7.08 -3.47
CA HIS A 131 -13.85 7.63 -4.64
C HIS A 131 -12.51 8.33 -4.37
N GLU A 132 -12.10 8.53 -3.12
CA GLU A 132 -10.78 9.08 -2.83
C GLU A 132 -9.70 8.00 -2.77
N ASN A 133 -8.61 8.23 -3.51
CA ASN A 133 -7.40 7.42 -3.45
C ASN A 133 -6.61 7.82 -2.20
N LEU A 134 -6.64 6.97 -1.17
CA LEU A 134 -6.04 7.26 0.14
C LEU A 134 -4.51 7.34 0.11
N ALA A 135 -3.87 7.01 -1.01
CA ALA A 135 -2.43 7.15 -1.18
C ALA A 135 -2.03 8.54 -1.70
N VAL A 136 -2.97 9.35 -2.17
CA VAL A 136 -2.71 10.75 -2.55
C VAL A 136 -2.49 11.59 -1.28
N PRO A 137 -1.48 12.47 -1.23
CA PRO A 137 -1.26 13.31 -0.04
C PRO A 137 -2.29 14.42 0.05
N ASP A 138 -2.90 14.59 1.23
CA ASP A 138 -3.90 15.64 1.52
C ASP A 138 -3.32 17.05 1.38
N ASN A 139 -2.05 17.23 1.73
CA ASN A 139 -1.28 18.47 1.55
C ASN A 139 0.21 18.15 1.36
N PHE A 140 0.87 18.84 0.43
CA PHE A 140 2.30 18.73 0.19
C PHE A 140 3.10 19.47 1.28
N ASP A 141 3.23 18.86 2.45
CA ASP A 141 4.05 19.41 3.53
C ASP A 141 5.47 18.84 3.45
N TYR A 142 6.31 19.40 2.58
CA TYR A 142 7.75 19.28 2.76
C TYR A 142 8.11 20.27 3.85
N GLY A 143 8.25 19.77 5.09
CA GLY A 143 8.74 20.56 6.21
C GLY A 143 9.86 21.49 5.76
N ALA A 144 9.57 22.78 5.80
CA ALA A 144 10.49 23.87 5.51
C ALA A 144 11.62 23.94 6.54
#